data_AF-W4M6T3-F1
#
_entry.id   AF-W4M6T3-F1
#
_cell.length_a   1.000
_cell.length_b   1.000
_cell.length_c   1.000
_cell.angle_alpha   90.00
_cell.angle_beta   90.00
_cell.angle_gamma   90.00
#
_symmetry.space_group_name_H-M   'P 1'
#
loop_
_entity.id
_entity.type
_entity.pdbx_description
1 polymer ?
#
loop_
_entity_poly.entity_id
_entity_poly.type
_entity_poly.pdbx_seq_one_letter_code
_entity_poly.pdbx_strand_id
1 'polypeptide(L)' 'MPAGTAGLRVDSIALCYQVRTLDKNRLERVLGAVQDIGLRLKLQEAIRFQLDL' A
#
# COMPACT_ATOMS: atom_id res chain seq x y z
N MET A 1 9.28 2.67 1.42
CA MET A 1 9.12 1.50 2.32
C MET A 1 10.35 0.63 2.15
N PRO A 2 11.09 0.35 3.23
CA PRO A 2 12.28 -0.49 3.16
C PRO A 2 11.96 -1.94 2.75
N ALA A 3 12.94 -2.62 2.15
CA ALA A 3 12.93 -4.05 1.92
C ALA A 3 12.64 -4.81 3.23
N GLY A 4 11.94 -5.94 3.13
CA GLY A 4 11.46 -6.71 4.29
C GLY A 4 10.18 -6.15 4.92
N THR A 5 9.80 -4.91 4.63
CA THR A 5 8.50 -4.35 5.03
C THR A 5 7.41 -4.82 4.07
N ALA A 6 6.19 -5.05 4.58
CA ALA A 6 5.02 -5.42 3.78
C ALA A 6 5.17 -6.71 2.93
N GLY A 7 6.15 -7.56 3.24
CA GLY A 7 6.46 -8.78 2.48
C GLY A 7 7.22 -8.53 1.17
N LEU A 8 7.75 -7.33 0.96
CA LEU A 8 8.49 -6.95 -0.25
C LEU A 8 9.99 -7.24 -0.09
N ARG A 9 10.64 -7.76 -1.13
CA ARG A 9 12.06 -8.14 -1.09
C ARG A 9 13.03 -6.98 -1.35
N VAL A 10 12.50 -5.86 -1.82
CA VAL A 10 13.28 -4.68 -2.21
C VAL A 10 12.60 -3.43 -1.67
N ASP A 11 13.38 -2.36 -1.56
CA ASP A 11 12.84 -1.04 -1.26
C ASP A 11 11.78 -0.66 -2.29
N SER A 12 10.64 -0.20 -1.79
CA SER A 12 9.42 -0.02 -2.57
C SER A 12 8.69 1.25 -2.17
N ILE A 13 7.90 1.80 -3.09
CA ILE A 13 7.05 2.98 -2.84
C ILE A 13 5.58 2.63 -3.10
N ALA A 14 4.67 3.19 -2.31
CA ALA A 14 3.23 3.06 -2.53
C ALA A 14 2.73 4.32 -3.25
N LEU A 15 2.21 4.17 -4.47
CA LEU A 15 1.71 5.27 -5.29
C LEU A 15 0.24 5.56 -4.95
N CYS A 16 0.00 6.32 -3.88
CA CYS A 16 -1.36 6.62 -3.40
C CYS A 16 -2.19 7.48 -4.39
N TYR A 17 -1.54 8.08 -5.40
CA TYR A 17 -2.21 8.76 -6.51
C TYR A 17 -2.67 7.80 -7.63
N GLN A 18 -2.31 6.52 -7.58
CA GLN A 18 -2.72 5.48 -8.55
C GLN A 18 -3.72 4.49 -7.94
N VAL A 19 -4.62 4.96 -7.07
CA VAL A 19 -5.69 4.13 -6.55
C VAL A 19 -6.60 3.69 -7.69
N ARG A 20 -6.84 2.38 -7.79
CA ARG A 20 -7.69 1.78 -8.82
C ARG A 20 -8.55 0.66 -8.25
N THR A 21 -9.75 0.50 -8.80
CA THR A 21 -10.61 -0.63 -8.51
C THR A 21 -10.14 -1.86 -9.30
N LEU A 22 -10.14 -3.02 -8.66
CA LEU A 22 -9.77 -4.30 -9.27
C LEU A 22 -10.81 -5.37 -8.94
N ASP A 23 -11.07 -6.25 -9.91
CA ASP A 23 -11.86 -7.46 -9.70
C ASP A 23 -11.11 -8.45 -8.79
N LYS A 24 -11.84 -9.14 -7.90
CA LYS A 24 -11.24 -10.06 -6.91
C LYS A 24 -10.51 -11.24 -7.56
N ASN A 25 -10.94 -11.68 -8.75
CA ASN A 25 -10.30 -12.78 -9.47
C ASN A 25 -8.93 -12.38 -10.06
N ARG A 26 -8.61 -11.08 -10.10
CA ARG A 26 -7.29 -10.59 -10.52
C ARG A 26 -6.24 -10.65 -9.40
N LEU A 27 -6.63 -11.03 -8.19
CA LEU A 27 -5.71 -11.20 -7.07
C LEU A 27 -5.13 -12.61 -7.11
N GLU A 28 -3.88 -12.73 -7.56
CA GLU A 28 -3.24 -14.04 -7.76
C GLU A 28 -2.56 -14.58 -6.49
N ARG A 29 -1.95 -13.70 -5.68
CA ARG A 29 -1.23 -14.09 -4.46
C ARG A 29 -1.20 -13.00 -3.40
N VAL A 30 -1.06 -13.42 -2.15
CA VAL A 30 -0.75 -12.55 -1.02
C VAL A 30 0.77 -12.42 -0.89
N LEU A 31 1.30 -11.19 -0.90
CA LEU A 31 2.73 -10.94 -0.71
C LEU A 31 3.11 -10.72 0.76
N GLY A 32 2.19 -10.16 1.55
CA GLY A 32 2.40 -9.82 2.95
C GLY A 32 1.38 -8.78 3.41
N ALA A 33 1.67 -8.14 4.54
CA ALA A 33 0.84 -7.09 5.12
C ALA A 33 1.69 -5.95 5.68
N VAL A 34 1.20 -4.73 5.56
CA VAL A 34 1.80 -3.56 6.23
C VAL A 34 1.45 -3.63 7.71
N GLN A 35 2.36 -4.15 8.54
CA GLN A 35 2.11 -4.33 9.98
C GLN A 35 2.37 -3.06 10.80
N ASP A 36 3.32 -2.24 10.37
CA ASP A 36 3.68 -1.00 11.07
C ASP A 36 2.52 0.01 11.05
N ILE A 37 2.05 0.39 12.25
CA ILE A 37 0.89 1.26 12.41
C ILE A 37 1.20 2.68 11.89
N GLY A 38 2.41 3.19 12.14
CA GLY A 38 2.81 4.52 11.67
C GLY A 38 2.81 4.62 10.15
N LEU A 39 3.28 3.58 9.47
CA LEU A 39 3.26 3.46 8.02
C LEU A 39 1.84 3.36 7.49
N ARG A 40 0.96 2.59 8.14
CA ARG A 40 -0.46 2.53 7.76
C ARG A 40 -1.14 3.89 7.88
N LEU A 41 -0.87 4.65 8.94
CA LEU A 41 -1.42 6.01 9.12
C LEU A 41 -0.94 6.94 8.01
N LYS A 42 0.35 6.93 7.67
CA LYS A 42 0.90 7.71 6.56
C LYS A 42 0.27 7.35 5.21
N LEU A 43 0.04 6.06 4.95
CA LEU A 43 -0.67 5.61 3.74
C LEU A 43 -2.11 6.11 3.72
N GLN A 44 -2.83 6.06 4.85
CA GLN A 44 -4.20 6.57 4.94
C GLN A 44 -4.26 8.08 4.70
N GLU A 45 -3.36 8.84 5.30
CA GLU A 45 -3.25 10.29 5.10
C GLU A 45 -2.96 10.64 3.63
N ALA A 46 -2.01 9.94 3.00
CA ALA A 46 -1.69 10.15 1.58
C ALA A 46 -2.86 9.81 0.65
N ILE A 47 -3.66 8.77 0.96
CA ILE A 47 -4.87 8.43 0.21
C ILE A 47 -5.94 9.50 0.41
N ARG A 48 -6.18 9.97 1.63
CA ARG A 48 -7.14 11.06 1.91
C ARG A 48 -6.78 12.34 1.18
N PHE A 49 -5.51 12.73 1.24
CA PHE A 49 -4.99 13.87 0.50
C PHE A 49 -5.25 13.76 -1.00
N GLN A 50 -5.00 12.59 -1.61
CA GLN A 50 -5.28 12.38 -3.03
C GLN A 50 -6.77 12.49 -3.38
N LEU A 51 -7.65 12.12 -2.44
CA LEU A 51 -9.10 12.09 -2.63
C LEU A 51 -9.79 13.38 -2.16
N ASP A 52 -9.05 14.36 -1.66
CA ASP A 52 -9.57 15.60 -1.06
C ASP A 52 -10.58 15.33 0.09
N LEU A 53 -10.20 14.42 1.00
CA LEU A 53 -11.00 13.93 2.14
C LEU A 53 -10.43 14.31 3.52
#